data_AF-A0A3P7MAY2-F1
#
_entry.id   AF-A0A3P7MAY2-F1
#
_cell.length_a   1.000
_cell.length_b   1.000
_cell.length_c   1.000
_cell.angle_alpha   90.00
_cell.angle_beta   90.00
_cell.angle_gamma   90.00
#
_symmetry.space_group_name_H-M   'P 1'
#
loop_
_entity.id
_entity.type
_entity.pdbx_description
1 polymer ?
#
loop_
_entity_poly.entity_id
_entity_poly.type
_entity_poly.pdbx_seq_one_letter_code
_entity_poly.pdbx_strand_id
1 'polypeptide(L)'
;MLRRYALRYMVLDNVFHAVELGVRDRIILVNNTYITPGALPCIMPGESESTQIINKMLYGERSLQVINELIAPMIDMNFSVGELMALRLLIFWNPSGLTVSPQTKTILQMASDRAVSELHRWYADQKYEAADTRLGNVLLLLSPFSDQVHYLSEVVKLIPSFGVLNERDCCLQNILTS
;
A
#
# COMPACT_ATOMS: atom_id res chain seq x y z
N MET A 1 -8.10 -14.29 -2.09
CA MET A 1 -6.88 -13.86 -1.37
C MET A 1 -5.92 -13.15 -2.31
N LEU A 2 -5.28 -13.84 -3.27
CA LEU A 2 -4.29 -13.24 -4.18
C LEU A 2 -4.76 -11.99 -4.93
N ARG A 3 -6.01 -11.98 -5.44
CA ARG A 3 -6.56 -10.81 -6.15
C ARG A 3 -6.62 -9.56 -5.27
N ARG A 4 -7.19 -9.66 -4.07
CA ARG A 4 -7.24 -8.55 -3.10
C ARG A 4 -5.86 -8.16 -2.57
N TYR A 5 -4.94 -9.11 -2.54
CA TYR A 5 -3.57 -8.85 -2.16
C TYR A 5 -2.80 -8.07 -3.24
N ALA A 6 -3.11 -8.24 -4.52
CA ALA A 6 -2.36 -7.60 -5.59
C ALA A 6 -2.38 -6.05 -5.50
N LEU A 7 -3.54 -5.43 -5.29
CA LEU A 7 -3.60 -3.97 -5.11
C LEU A 7 -2.81 -3.52 -3.88
N ARG A 8 -2.99 -4.21 -2.75
CA ARG A 8 -2.27 -3.92 -1.51
C ARG A 8 -0.76 -4.03 -1.69
N TYR A 9 -0.32 -5.09 -2.36
CA TYR A 9 1.07 -5.31 -2.71
C TYR A 9 1.62 -4.15 -3.54
N MET A 10 0.92 -3.75 -4.61
CA MET A 10 1.35 -2.62 -5.46
C MET A 10 1.45 -1.32 -4.67
N VAL A 11 0.50 -1.03 -3.78
CA VAL A 11 0.56 0.18 -2.94
C VAL A 11 1.77 0.14 -2.02
N LEU A 12 1.97 -0.99 -1.33
CA LEU A 12 3.08 -1.15 -0.40
C LEU A 12 4.44 -1.04 -1.12
N ASP A 13 4.53 -1.59 -2.33
CA ASP A 13 5.75 -1.56 -3.14
C ASP A 13 6.11 -0.13 -3.57
N ASN A 14 5.13 0.66 -4.03
CA ASN A 14 5.36 2.08 -4.38
C ASN A 14 5.72 2.93 -3.15
N VAL A 15 5.06 2.69 -2.00
CA VAL A 15 5.41 3.39 -0.75
C VAL A 15 6.83 3.05 -0.33
N PHE A 16 7.20 1.77 -0.33
CA PHE A 16 8.52 1.34 0.07
C PHE A 16 9.61 1.83 -0.88
N HIS A 17 9.34 1.87 -2.19
CA HIS A 17 10.27 2.44 -3.16
C HIS A 17 10.60 3.91 -2.85
N ALA A 18 9.60 4.72 -2.48
CA ALA A 18 9.82 6.10 -2.03
C ALA A 18 10.65 6.17 -0.73
N VAL A 19 10.44 5.23 0.20
CA VAL A 19 11.22 5.11 1.45
C VAL A 19 12.68 4.78 1.17
N GLU A 20 12.97 3.83 0.27
CA GLU A 20 14.34 3.45 -0.11
C GLU A 20 15.11 4.63 -0.71
N LEU A 21 14.41 5.47 -1.49
CA LEU A 21 15.00 6.67 -2.07
C LEU A 21 15.14 7.83 -1.06
N GLY A 22 14.54 7.71 0.13
CA GLY A 22 14.60 8.74 1.18
C GLY A 22 13.84 10.02 0.83
N VAL A 23 12.87 9.94 -0.09
CA VAL A 23 12.17 11.10 -0.65
C VAL A 23 10.90 11.41 0.15
N ARG A 24 10.74 12.68 0.56
CA ARG A 24 9.66 13.13 1.46
C ARG A 24 8.75 14.20 0.86
N ASP A 25 9.04 14.68 -0.33
CA ASP A 25 8.26 15.74 -1.00
C ASP A 25 7.34 15.20 -2.10
N ARG A 26 7.50 13.93 -2.47
CA ARG A 26 6.75 13.26 -3.55
C ARG A 26 6.72 11.75 -3.34
N ILE A 27 5.72 11.11 -3.93
CA ILE A 27 5.61 9.66 -3.99
C ILE A 27 6.27 9.20 -5.30
N ILE A 28 7.38 8.47 -5.22
CA ILE A 28 8.03 7.89 -6.40
C ILE A 28 7.45 6.50 -6.66
N LEU A 29 6.88 6.32 -7.84
CA LEU A 29 6.31 5.06 -8.28
C LEU A 29 7.40 4.16 -8.87
N VAL A 30 7.18 2.84 -8.86
CA VAL A 30 8.14 1.83 -9.34
C VAL A 30 8.55 1.96 -10.81
N ASN A 31 7.81 2.74 -11.61
CA ASN A 31 8.13 3.05 -12.99
C ASN A 31 8.94 4.37 -13.14
N ASN A 32 9.49 4.91 -12.05
CA ASN A 32 10.22 6.17 -11.96
C ASN A 32 9.39 7.43 -12.28
N THR A 33 8.06 7.32 -12.34
CA THR A 33 7.19 8.50 -12.32
C THR A 33 6.95 8.94 -10.88
N TYR A 34 6.50 10.17 -10.67
CA TYR A 34 6.28 10.70 -9.33
C TYR A 34 4.97 11.48 -9.22
N ILE A 35 4.38 11.42 -8.03
CA ILE A 35 3.21 12.19 -7.64
C ILE A 35 3.66 13.24 -6.64
N THR A 36 3.59 14.51 -7.03
CA THR A 36 3.85 15.63 -6.12
C THR A 36 2.51 16.15 -5.58
N PRO A 37 2.29 16.15 -4.25
CA PRO A 37 1.06 16.65 -3.67
C PRO A 37 0.78 18.09 -4.09
N GLY A 38 -0.46 18.36 -4.50
CA GLY A 38 -0.95 19.66 -4.96
C GLY A 38 -0.55 20.01 -6.41
N ALA A 39 0.39 19.30 -7.02
CA ALA A 39 0.84 19.56 -8.38
C ALA A 39 0.01 18.76 -9.40
N LEU A 40 -1.18 19.27 -9.71
CA LEU A 40 -2.05 18.66 -10.72
C LEU A 40 -1.37 18.67 -12.10
N PRO A 41 -1.40 17.54 -12.85
CA PRO A 41 -0.93 17.52 -14.23
C PRO A 41 -1.77 18.46 -15.11
N CYS A 42 -1.16 19.02 -16.15
CA CYS A 42 -1.85 19.91 -17.10
C CYS A 42 -3.01 19.17 -17.77
N ILE A 43 -4.23 19.70 -17.62
CA ILE A 43 -5.43 19.16 -18.26
C ILE A 43 -5.31 19.37 -19.77
N MET A 44 -5.27 18.28 -20.53
CA MET A 44 -5.24 18.34 -21.99
C MET A 44 -6.66 18.62 -22.55
N PRO A 45 -6.79 19.37 -23.66
CA PRO A 45 -8.09 19.58 -24.30
C PRO A 45 -8.67 18.24 -24.76
N GLY A 46 -9.85 17.87 -24.26
CA GLY A 46 -10.51 16.60 -24.56
C GLY A 46 -10.41 15.52 -23.46
N GLU A 47 -9.79 15.82 -22.32
CA GLU A 47 -9.82 14.91 -21.16
C GLU A 47 -11.24 14.69 -20.62
N SER A 48 -11.54 13.43 -20.30
CA SER A 48 -12.81 13.06 -19.68
C SER A 48 -12.93 13.65 -18.27
N GLU A 49 -14.17 13.91 -17.84
CA GLU A 49 -14.45 14.36 -16.48
C GLU A 49 -13.91 13.37 -15.43
N SER A 50 -13.96 12.07 -15.73
CA SER A 50 -13.38 11.00 -14.90
C SER A 50 -11.87 11.17 -14.69
N THR A 51 -11.11 11.49 -15.74
CA THR A 51 -9.66 11.71 -15.64
C THR A 51 -9.33 12.91 -14.75
N GLN A 52 -10.11 13.99 -14.84
CA GLN A 52 -9.92 15.16 -13.98
C GLN A 52 -10.20 14.84 -12.51
N ILE A 53 -11.23 14.03 -12.23
CA ILE A 53 -11.55 13.57 -10.87
C ILE A 53 -10.41 12.68 -10.34
N ILE A 54 -9.94 11.72 -11.14
CA ILE A 54 -8.82 10.83 -10.76
C ILE A 54 -7.56 11.64 -10.45
N ASN A 55 -7.21 12.63 -11.28
CA ASN A 55 -6.05 13.49 -11.03
C ASN A 55 -6.19 14.28 -9.72
N LYS A 56 -7.37 14.83 -9.43
CA LYS A 56 -7.63 15.48 -8.14
C LYS A 56 -7.51 14.53 -6.96
N MET A 57 -7.95 13.28 -7.13
CA MET A 57 -7.83 12.27 -6.09
C MET A 57 -6.38 11.84 -5.84
N LEU A 58 -5.62 11.58 -6.89
CA LEU A 58 -4.23 11.11 -6.79
C LEU A 58 -3.25 12.19 -6.33
N TYR A 59 -3.39 13.43 -6.80
CA TYR A 59 -2.48 14.53 -6.48
C TYR A 59 -3.00 15.44 -5.36
N GLY A 60 -4.19 15.16 -4.82
CA GLY A 60 -4.80 15.96 -3.74
C GLY A 60 -4.22 15.68 -2.35
N GLU A 61 -4.95 16.08 -1.31
CA GLU A 61 -4.52 15.99 0.10
C GLU A 61 -4.16 14.56 0.54
N ARG A 62 -4.77 13.52 -0.07
CA ARG A 62 -4.45 12.13 0.27
C ARG A 62 -3.00 11.76 -0.03
N SER A 63 -2.40 12.29 -1.11
CA SER A 63 -0.99 12.05 -1.41
C SER A 63 -0.06 12.62 -0.33
N LEU A 64 -0.42 13.76 0.26
CA LEU A 64 0.31 14.35 1.37
C LEU A 64 0.18 13.51 2.64
N GLN A 65 -1.00 12.93 2.91
CA GLN A 65 -1.20 12.03 4.04
C GLN A 65 -0.40 10.73 3.90
N VAL A 66 -0.33 10.14 2.70
CA VAL A 66 0.55 8.98 2.46
C VAL A 66 2.00 9.31 2.80
N ILE A 67 2.46 10.51 2.44
CA ILE A 67 3.81 10.95 2.79
C ILE A 67 3.95 11.07 4.31
N ASN A 68 3.04 11.77 4.99
CA ASN A 68 3.17 12.09 6.41
C ASN A 68 2.90 10.90 7.34
N GLU A 69 2.05 9.97 6.95
CA GLU A 69 1.57 8.87 7.79
C GLU A 69 2.23 7.52 7.46
N LEU A 70 2.82 7.38 6.27
CA LEU A 70 3.55 6.17 5.86
C LEU A 70 5.01 6.46 5.54
N ILE A 71 5.29 7.26 4.50
CA ILE A 71 6.66 7.38 3.96
C ILE A 71 7.60 8.03 4.99
N ALA A 72 7.24 9.19 5.54
CA ALA A 72 8.06 9.90 6.51
C ALA A 72 8.32 9.08 7.78
N PRO A 73 7.30 8.49 8.45
CA PRO A 73 7.51 7.61 9.60
C PRO A 73 8.41 6.41 9.28
N MET A 74 8.25 5.80 8.10
CA MET A 74 9.09 4.69 7.67
C MET A 74 10.56 5.11 7.46
N ILE A 75 10.80 6.29 6.88
CA ILE A 75 12.17 6.82 6.76
C ILE A 75 12.73 7.15 8.15
N ASP A 76 11.96 7.82 9.01
CA ASP A 76 12.41 8.25 10.34
C ASP A 76 12.83 7.08 11.24
N MET A 77 12.13 5.95 11.15
CA MET A 77 12.49 4.75 11.92
C MET A 77 13.53 3.85 11.25
N ASN A 78 14.10 4.27 10.10
CA ASN A 78 14.96 3.43 9.26
C ASN A 78 14.30 2.07 8.97
N PHE A 79 13.12 2.10 8.37
CA PHE A 79 12.35 0.91 8.04
C PHE A 79 13.14 -0.02 7.12
N SER A 80 13.22 -1.29 7.49
CA SER A 80 14.08 -2.28 6.86
C SER A 80 13.31 -3.21 5.91
N VAL A 81 14.05 -3.88 5.02
CA VAL A 81 13.50 -4.92 4.14
C VAL A 81 12.90 -6.08 4.95
N GLY A 82 13.46 -6.41 6.12
CA GLY A 82 12.91 -7.45 6.99
C GLY A 82 11.49 -7.10 7.47
N GLU A 83 11.29 -5.85 7.88
CA GLU A 83 9.98 -5.34 8.29
C GLU A 83 9.00 -5.25 7.12
N LEU A 84 9.48 -4.91 5.92
CA LEU A 84 8.67 -4.96 4.69
C LEU A 84 8.14 -6.38 4.43
N MET A 85 8.99 -7.40 4.56
CA MET A 85 8.56 -8.79 4.35
C MET A 85 7.50 -9.20 5.38
N ALA A 86 7.65 -8.77 6.63
CA ALA A 86 6.65 -9.03 7.66
C ALA A 86 5.32 -8.32 7.37
N LEU A 87 5.35 -7.03 6.98
CA LEU A 87 4.13 -6.31 6.56
C LEU A 87 3.43 -7.00 5.39
N ARG A 88 4.18 -7.47 4.38
CA ARG A 88 3.61 -8.24 3.25
C ARG A 88 2.84 -9.47 3.73
N LEU A 89 3.39 -10.22 4.68
CA LEU A 89 2.71 -11.38 5.27
C LEU A 89 1.45 -10.97 6.05
N LEU A 90 1.55 -9.94 6.90
CA LEU A 90 0.41 -9.46 7.69
C LEU A 90 -0.74 -8.98 6.80
N ILE A 91 -0.43 -8.26 5.72
CA ILE A 91 -1.39 -7.76 4.75
C ILE A 91 -2.02 -8.90 3.93
N PHE A 92 -1.25 -9.95 3.62
CA PHE A 92 -1.74 -11.13 2.93
C PHE A 92 -2.71 -11.96 3.79
N TRP A 93 -2.38 -12.15 5.07
CA TRP A 93 -3.18 -12.94 6.01
C TRP A 93 -4.36 -12.19 6.63
N ASN A 94 -4.51 -10.90 6.34
CA ASN A 94 -5.65 -10.08 6.76
C ASN A 94 -6.61 -9.80 5.59
N PRO A 95 -7.53 -10.71 5.24
CA PRO A 95 -8.48 -10.49 4.16
C PRO A 95 -9.65 -9.61 4.61
N SER A 96 -9.41 -8.31 4.74
CA SER A 96 -10.45 -7.34 5.06
C SER A 96 -11.61 -7.45 4.05
N GLY A 97 -12.82 -7.59 4.57
CA GLY A 97 -14.06 -7.65 3.78
C GLY A 97 -14.32 -8.96 3.02
N LEU A 98 -13.69 -10.09 3.41
CA LEU A 98 -14.07 -11.43 2.92
C LEU A 98 -14.84 -12.18 4.00
N THR A 99 -16.03 -12.68 3.66
CA THR A 99 -16.76 -13.66 4.48
C THR A 99 -16.08 -15.01 4.34
N VAL A 100 -15.30 -15.37 5.36
CA VAL A 100 -14.61 -16.67 5.44
C VAL A 100 -15.29 -17.56 6.47
N SER A 101 -15.12 -18.88 6.32
CA SER A 101 -15.61 -19.82 7.34
C SER A 101 -14.91 -19.57 8.69
N PRO A 102 -15.52 -19.95 9.83
CA PRO A 102 -14.89 -19.82 11.13
C PRO A 102 -13.52 -20.53 11.20
N GLN A 103 -13.41 -21.70 10.59
CA GLN A 103 -12.17 -22.48 10.52
C GLN A 103 -11.08 -21.72 9.76
N THR A 104 -11.43 -21.13 8.60
CA THR A 104 -10.49 -20.31 7.84
C THR A 104 -10.09 -19.06 8.63
N LYS A 105 -11.01 -18.42 9.35
CA LYS A 105 -10.68 -17.27 10.21
C LYS A 105 -9.64 -17.63 11.27
N THR A 106 -9.75 -18.79 11.90
CA THR A 106 -8.75 -19.28 12.85
C THR A 106 -7.38 -19.45 12.19
N ILE A 107 -7.32 -20.07 11.00
CA ILE A 107 -6.06 -20.25 10.26
C ILE A 107 -5.40 -18.90 9.93
N LEU A 108 -6.19 -17.91 9.50
CA LEU A 108 -5.69 -16.57 9.17
C LEU A 108 -5.13 -15.84 10.40
N GLN A 109 -5.82 -15.96 11.54
CA GLN A 109 -5.34 -15.38 12.79
C GLN A 109 -4.01 -16.04 13.20
N MET A 110 -3.94 -17.37 13.21
CA MET A 110 -2.70 -18.10 13.54
C MET A 110 -1.53 -17.74 12.62
N ALA A 111 -1.79 -17.53 11.33
CA ALA A 111 -0.76 -17.14 10.37
C ALA A 111 -0.28 -15.70 10.62
N SER A 112 -1.19 -14.78 10.96
CA SER A 112 -0.86 -13.40 11.32
C SER A 112 -0.06 -13.34 12.62
N ASP A 113 -0.48 -14.08 13.66
CA ASP A 113 0.22 -14.16 14.95
C ASP A 113 1.64 -14.71 14.79
N ARG A 114 1.81 -15.69 13.90
CA ARG A 114 3.13 -16.22 13.54
C ARG A 114 3.99 -15.17 12.85
N ALA A 115 3.44 -14.40 11.92
CA ALA A 115 4.19 -13.33 11.25
C ALA A 115 4.66 -12.25 12.24
N VAL A 116 3.81 -11.86 13.20
CA VAL A 116 4.18 -10.93 14.28
C VAL A 116 5.28 -11.52 15.17
N SER A 117 5.12 -12.77 15.60
CA SER A 117 6.09 -13.45 16.47
C SER A 117 7.46 -13.61 15.80
N GLU A 118 7.48 -13.93 14.50
CA GLU A 118 8.71 -14.04 13.72
C GLU A 118 9.40 -12.69 13.54
N LEU A 119 8.65 -11.61 13.30
CA LEU A 119 9.22 -10.26 13.25
C LEU A 119 9.84 -9.85 14.59
N HIS A 120 9.14 -10.13 15.70
CA HIS A 120 9.65 -9.86 17.04
C HIS A 120 10.93 -10.63 17.34
N ARG A 121 10.95 -11.93 17.02
CA ARG A 121 12.14 -12.77 17.14
C ARG A 121 13.30 -12.24 16.29
N TRP A 122 13.02 -11.82 15.05
CA TRP A 122 14.02 -11.23 14.17
C TRP A 122 14.64 -9.96 14.77
N TYR A 123 13.87 -9.11 15.46
CA TYR A 123 14.44 -7.96 16.17
C TYR A 123 15.43 -8.36 17.26
N ALA A 124 15.15 -9.43 18.00
CA ALA A 124 16.07 -9.94 19.01
C ALA A 124 17.39 -10.43 18.38
N ASP A 125 17.30 -11.15 17.25
CA ASP A 125 18.48 -11.62 16.49
C ASP A 125 19.31 -10.45 15.94
N GLN A 126 18.65 -9.37 15.51
CA GLN A 126 19.30 -8.13 15.05
C GLN A 126 19.75 -7.19 16.18
N LYS A 127 19.51 -7.56 17.45
CA LYS A 127 19.89 -6.79 18.66
C LYS A 127 19.29 -5.37 18.72
N TYR A 128 18.04 -5.21 18.31
CA TYR A 128 17.32 -3.95 18.55
C TYR A 128 17.08 -3.76 20.06
N GLU A 129 17.48 -2.61 20.61
CA GLU A 129 17.34 -2.33 22.05
C GLU A 129 15.87 -2.16 22.50
N ALA A 130 15.01 -1.66 21.63
CA ALA A 130 13.59 -1.40 21.90
C ALA A 130 12.66 -2.17 20.96
N ALA A 131 12.84 -3.49 20.88
CA ALA A 131 12.12 -4.37 19.96
C ALA A 131 10.59 -4.27 20.07
N ASP A 132 10.04 -4.18 21.29
CA ASP A 132 8.59 -4.08 21.51
C ASP A 132 8.02 -2.77 20.98
N THR A 133 8.68 -1.65 21.26
CA THR A 133 8.30 -0.33 20.75
C THR A 133 8.39 -0.28 19.24
N ARG A 134 9.46 -0.84 18.66
CA ARG A 134 9.63 -0.91 17.20
C ARG A 134 8.56 -1.77 16.54
N LEU A 135 8.24 -2.93 17.11
CA LEU A 135 7.12 -3.77 16.65
C LEU A 135 5.81 -2.99 16.66
N GLY A 136 5.49 -2.30 17.75
CA GLY A 136 4.31 -1.45 17.86
C GLY A 136 4.25 -0.40 16.75
N ASN A 137 5.34 0.32 16.52
CA ASN A 137 5.43 1.34 15.46
C ASN A 137 5.21 0.76 14.07
N VAL A 138 5.77 -0.41 13.76
CA VAL A 138 5.54 -1.10 12.48
C VAL A 138 4.09 -1.54 12.32
N LEU A 139 3.47 -2.05 13.38
CA LEU A 139 2.06 -2.47 13.34
C LEU A 139 1.11 -1.27 13.17
N LEU A 140 1.46 -0.10 13.72
CA LEU A 140 0.66 1.13 13.55
C LEU A 140 0.59 1.59 12.09
N LEU A 141 1.57 1.25 11.25
CA LEU A 141 1.52 1.54 9.80
C LEU A 141 0.39 0.83 9.06
N LEU A 142 -0.16 -0.27 9.61
CA LEU A 142 -1.22 -1.04 8.95
C LEU A 142 -2.51 -0.22 8.77
N SER A 143 -2.80 0.71 9.68
CA SER A 143 -4.00 1.54 9.61
C SER A 143 -3.96 2.54 8.44
N PRO A 144 -2.98 3.48 8.36
CA PRO A 144 -2.90 4.41 7.23
C PRO A 144 -2.69 3.69 5.90
N PHE A 145 -2.02 2.53 5.91
CA PHE A 145 -1.93 1.67 4.74
C PHE A 145 -3.29 1.15 4.27
N SER A 146 -4.11 0.65 5.19
CA SER A 146 -5.46 0.16 4.88
C SER A 146 -6.34 1.28 4.31
N ASP A 147 -6.25 2.48 4.86
CA ASP A 147 -6.98 3.66 4.39
C ASP A 147 -6.57 4.03 2.95
N GLN A 148 -5.27 4.00 2.65
CA GLN A 148 -4.77 4.27 1.31
C GLN A 148 -5.19 3.20 0.29
N VAL A 149 -5.19 1.93 0.68
CA VAL A 149 -5.69 0.84 -0.17
C VAL A 149 -7.17 1.01 -0.47
N HIS A 150 -7.97 1.37 0.54
CA HIS A 150 -9.39 1.63 0.35
C HIS A 150 -9.61 2.80 -0.59
N TYR A 151 -8.88 3.90 -0.40
CA TYR A 151 -8.94 5.07 -1.26
C TYR A 151 -8.60 4.74 -2.73
N LEU A 152 -7.49 4.05 -2.97
CA LEU A 152 -7.10 3.64 -4.32
C LEU A 152 -8.07 2.64 -4.95
N SER A 153 -8.72 1.80 -4.14
CA SER A 153 -9.78 0.91 -4.63
C SER A 153 -10.97 1.72 -5.19
N GLU A 154 -11.34 2.84 -4.55
CA GLU A 154 -12.38 3.73 -5.07
C GLU A 154 -11.92 4.48 -6.33
N VAL A 155 -10.66 4.95 -6.38
CA VAL A 155 -10.09 5.58 -7.58
C VAL A 155 -10.14 4.63 -8.78
N VAL A 156 -9.75 3.37 -8.58
CA VAL A 156 -9.77 2.35 -9.63
C VAL A 156 -11.16 2.13 -10.22
N LYS A 157 -12.22 2.23 -9.42
CA LYS A 157 -13.61 2.08 -9.90
C LYS A 157 -14.04 3.22 -10.82
N LEU A 158 -13.42 4.40 -10.70
CA LEU A 158 -13.72 5.57 -11.52
C LEU A 158 -13.01 5.54 -12.88
N ILE A 159 -12.04 4.64 -13.07
CA ILE A 159 -11.39 4.45 -14.37
C ILE A 159 -12.43 3.77 -15.28
N PRO A 160 -12.97 4.48 -16.29
CA PRO A 160 -13.92 3.87 -17.22
C PRO A 160 -13.21 2.71 -17.87
N SER A 161 -13.75 1.50 -17.71
CA SER A 161 -13.22 0.19 -18.15
C SER A 161 -11.78 0.24 -18.68
N PHE A 162 -10.83 -0.39 -17.97
CA PHE A 162 -9.44 -0.65 -18.39
C PHE A 162 -9.24 -1.09 -19.88
N GLY A 163 -10.30 -1.34 -20.66
CA GLY A 163 -10.32 -1.65 -22.08
C GLY A 163 -9.88 -0.55 -23.05
N VAL A 164 -9.05 0.41 -22.63
CA VAL A 164 -8.23 1.23 -23.55
C VAL A 164 -6.72 1.09 -23.26
N LEU A 165 -6.35 0.33 -22.23
CA LEU A 165 -4.95 0.00 -21.96
C LEU A 165 -4.55 -1.21 -22.81
N ASN A 166 -3.47 -1.05 -23.58
CA ASN A 166 -2.90 -2.07 -24.44
C ASN A 166 -2.84 -3.45 -23.75
N GLU A 167 -2.94 -4.51 -24.55
CA GLU A 167 -3.14 -5.94 -24.23
C GLU A 167 -2.31 -6.56 -23.08
N ARG A 168 -1.34 -5.85 -22.48
CA ARG A 168 -0.58 -6.30 -21.29
C ARG A 168 -1.33 -6.12 -19.96
N ASP A 169 -2.38 -5.31 -19.89
CA ASP A 169 -3.04 -4.96 -18.62
C ASP A 169 -4.32 -5.77 -18.28
N CYS A 170 -4.70 -6.74 -19.13
CA CYS A 170 -5.90 -7.58 -18.90
C CYS A 170 -5.88 -8.36 -17.57
N CYS A 171 -4.70 -8.66 -17.02
CA CYS A 171 -4.59 -9.36 -15.73
C CYS A 171 -5.02 -8.48 -14.56
N LEU A 172 -4.62 -7.19 -14.55
CA LEU A 172 -4.98 -6.23 -13.52
C LEU A 172 -6.48 -5.90 -13.57
N GLN A 173 -7.05 -5.78 -14.77
CA GLN A 173 -8.49 -5.60 -14.93
C GLN A 173 -9.29 -6.75 -14.30
N ASN A 174 -8.92 -8.01 -14.59
CA ASN A 174 -9.55 -9.19 -14.00
C ASN A 174 -9.40 -9.31 -12.47
N ILE A 175 -8.39 -8.65 -11.90
CA ILE A 175 -8.15 -8.58 -10.46
C ILE A 175 -9.02 -7.51 -9.79
N LEU A 176 -9.31 -6.42 -10.49
CA LEU A 176 -9.96 -5.22 -9.96
C LEU A 176 -11.49 -5.17 -10.21
N THR A 177 -11.99 -5.86 -11.24
CA THR A 177 -13.42 -5.84 -11.63
C THR A 177 -14.24 -7.07 -11.19
N SER A 178 -13.78 -7.85 -10.20
CA SER A 178 -14.48 -9.05 -9.69
C SER A 178 -14.57 -9.09 -8.17
#